data_AF-A0A958HXI0-F1
#
_entry.id   AF-A0A958HXI0-F1
#
_cell.length_a   1.000
_cell.length_b   1.000
_cell.length_c   1.000
_cell.angle_alpha   90.00
_cell.angle_beta   90.00
_cell.angle_gamma   90.00
#
_symmetry.space_group_name_H-M   'P 1'
#
loop_
_entity.id
_entity.type
_entity.pdbx_description
1 polymer ?
#
loop_
_entity_poly.entity_id
_entity_poly.type
_entity_poly.pdbx_seq_one_letter_code
_entity_poly.pdbx_strand_id
1 'polypeptide(L)'
;MNEALFTANNVWMLVATALVFIMHLGFATLEAGFVQRKNTVNILFKNTMIISIGLLTYCLMGFNLMYPGINEGGFFGFSGFGLSLPEGDAGGIAYADGGYTYWTDFIFQAMFAATAATIVSGAVAERIKLGSFLIFATLFVAISYPITGMWKWGGGWLNAAGFYDFAGSTLVHAVGGWGALAAIILLGARRGKYTSSGIKPIPG
;
A
#
# COMPACT_ATOMS: atom_id res chain seq x y z
N MET A 1 -30.74 1.53 1.86
CA MET A 1 -30.26 0.14 2.05
C MET A 1 -30.77 -0.38 3.40
N ASN A 2 -31.08 -1.67 3.57
CA ASN A 2 -31.51 -2.22 4.87
C ASN A 2 -30.30 -2.36 5.82
N GLU A 3 -30.47 -2.02 7.10
CA GLU A 3 -29.47 -2.07 8.18
C GLU A 3 -28.74 -3.42 8.26
N ALA A 4 -29.45 -4.52 7.99
CA ALA A 4 -28.86 -5.85 7.95
C ALA A 4 -27.75 -5.99 6.88
N LEU A 5 -27.95 -5.42 5.69
CA LEU A 5 -26.96 -5.47 4.60
C LEU A 5 -25.76 -4.55 4.90
N PHE A 6 -26.01 -3.38 5.47
CA PHE A 6 -24.95 -2.47 5.93
C PHE A 6 -24.01 -3.15 6.93
N THR A 7 -24.60 -3.85 7.90
CA THR A 7 -23.87 -4.58 8.93
C THR A 7 -23.08 -5.74 8.31
N ALA A 8 -23.71 -6.55 7.45
CA ALA A 8 -23.05 -7.66 6.77
C ALA A 8 -21.86 -7.22 5.92
N ASN A 9 -22.01 -6.13 5.16
CA ASN A 9 -20.93 -5.58 4.34
C ASN A 9 -19.75 -5.10 5.19
N ASN A 10 -20.00 -4.38 6.29
CA ASN A 10 -18.93 -3.94 7.19
C ASN A 10 -18.21 -5.13 7.83
N VAL A 11 -18.95 -6.14 8.30
CA VAL A 11 -18.35 -7.36 8.85
C VAL A 11 -17.48 -8.05 7.82
N TRP A 12 -17.97 -8.23 6.59
CA TRP A 12 -17.20 -8.84 5.51
C TRP A 12 -15.93 -8.04 5.19
N MET A 13 -16.05 -6.71 5.05
CA MET A 13 -14.91 -5.84 4.77
C MET A 13 -13.85 -5.89 5.88
N LEU A 14 -14.25 -5.93 7.15
CA LEU A 14 -13.31 -6.05 8.28
C LEU A 14 -12.63 -7.42 8.34
N VAL A 15 -13.36 -8.50 8.02
CA VAL A 15 -12.76 -9.83 7.84
C VAL A 15 -11.76 -9.81 6.69
N ALA A 16 -12.12 -9.20 5.55
CA ALA A 16 -11.21 -9.04 4.42
C ALA A 16 -9.98 -8.19 4.79
N THR A 17 -10.13 -7.10 5.54
CA THR A 17 -9.01 -6.32 6.10
C THR A 17 -8.06 -7.19 6.91
N ALA A 18 -8.60 -8.06 7.78
CA ALA A 18 -7.78 -8.97 8.58
C ALA A 18 -7.00 -9.98 7.70
N LEU A 19 -7.60 -10.45 6.61
CA LEU A 19 -6.92 -11.32 5.64
C LEU A 19 -5.82 -10.57 4.87
N VAL A 20 -6.05 -9.32 4.46
CA VAL A 20 -5.02 -8.48 3.83
C VAL A 20 -3.89 -8.16 4.82
N PHE A 21 -4.21 -7.94 6.09
CA PHE A 21 -3.21 -7.83 7.14
C PHE A 21 -2.34 -9.10 7.23
N ILE A 22 -2.94 -10.29 7.19
CA ILE A 22 -2.20 -11.57 7.19
C ILE A 22 -1.26 -11.70 5.98
N MET A 23 -1.52 -11.04 4.85
CA MET A 23 -0.56 -11.03 3.73
C MET A 23 0.81 -10.49 4.15
N HIS A 24 0.89 -9.60 5.14
CA HIS A 24 2.16 -9.07 5.65
C HIS A 24 2.98 -10.13 6.38
N LEU A 25 2.33 -11.09 7.07
CA LEU A 25 3.00 -12.29 7.57
C LEU A 25 3.51 -13.17 6.41
N GLY A 26 2.72 -13.27 5.33
CA GLY A 26 3.13 -13.92 4.09
C GLY A 26 4.39 -13.28 3.49
N PHE A 27 4.43 -11.96 3.33
CA PHE A 27 5.61 -11.24 2.85
C PHE A 27 6.80 -11.38 3.79
N ALA A 28 6.60 -11.28 5.10
CA ALA A 28 7.67 -11.45 6.07
C ALA A 28 8.32 -12.84 5.97
N THR A 29 7.50 -13.90 5.86
CA THR A 29 8.00 -15.28 5.74
C THR A 29 8.64 -15.55 4.37
N LEU A 30 8.04 -15.05 3.30
CA LEU A 30 8.58 -15.14 1.94
C LEU A 30 9.95 -14.47 1.85
N GLU A 31 10.04 -13.19 2.24
CA GLU A 31 11.28 -12.43 2.21
C GLU A 31 12.35 -13.05 3.11
N ALA A 32 11.98 -13.47 4.33
CA ALA A 32 12.90 -14.12 5.26
C ALA A 32 13.48 -15.42 4.68
N GLY A 33 12.69 -16.17 3.91
CA GLY A 33 13.14 -17.39 3.23
C GLY A 33 14.03 -17.14 2.00
N PHE A 34 13.95 -15.96 1.38
CA PHE A 34 14.74 -15.61 0.19
C PHE A 34 16.03 -14.82 0.48
N VAL A 35 16.26 -14.42 1.73
CA VAL A 35 17.47 -13.69 2.14
C VAL A 35 18.40 -14.57 2.97
N GLN A 36 19.70 -14.24 2.93
CA GLN A 36 20.68 -14.92 3.75
C GLN A 36 20.34 -14.78 5.23
N ARG A 37 20.54 -15.84 6.02
CA ARG A 37 20.31 -15.85 7.49
C ARG A 37 20.77 -14.59 8.25
N LYS A 38 21.90 -13.99 7.86
CA LYS A 38 22.42 -12.76 8.50
C LYS A 38 21.52 -11.52 8.33
N ASN A 39 20.61 -11.54 7.36
CA ASN A 39 19.71 -10.45 7.00
C ASN A 39 18.26 -10.68 7.47
N THR A 40 17.93 -11.88 7.99
CA THR A 40 16.56 -12.24 8.39
C THR A 40 15.96 -11.26 9.39
N VAL A 41 16.70 -10.87 10.44
CA VAL A 41 16.23 -9.92 11.45
C VAL A 41 15.88 -8.55 10.82
N ASN A 42 16.71 -8.08 9.89
CA ASN A 42 16.45 -6.82 9.19
C ASN A 42 15.17 -6.89 8.35
N ILE A 43 14.94 -8.02 7.68
CA ILE A 43 13.75 -8.24 6.85
C ILE A 43 12.48 -8.30 7.69
N LEU A 44 12.49 -9.04 8.80
CA LEU A 44 11.35 -9.11 9.70
C LEU A 44 11.05 -7.74 10.29
N PHE A 45 12.08 -6.99 10.69
CA PHE A 45 11.91 -5.63 11.19
C PHE A 45 11.29 -4.70 10.13
N LYS A 46 11.76 -4.74 8.88
CA LYS A 46 11.17 -3.94 7.78
C LYS A 46 9.69 -4.26 7.58
N ASN A 47 9.33 -5.55 7.50
CA ASN A 47 7.94 -5.97 7.28
C ASN A 47 7.01 -5.52 8.41
N THR A 48 7.45 -5.62 9.68
CA THR A 48 6.67 -5.13 10.82
C THR A 48 6.50 -3.61 10.77
N MET A 49 7.58 -2.86 10.49
CA MET A 49 7.52 -1.39 10.46
C MET A 49 6.67 -0.84 9.32
N ILE A 50 6.60 -1.52 8.18
CA ILE A 50 5.77 -1.09 7.04
C ILE A 50 4.29 -1.03 7.41
N ILE A 51 3.81 -1.93 8.26
CA ILE A 51 2.41 -1.88 8.74
C ILE A 51 2.18 -0.61 9.55
N SER A 52 3.07 -0.31 10.51
CA SER A 52 2.98 0.89 11.33
C SER A 52 3.09 2.17 10.51
N ILE A 53 4.06 2.22 9.58
CA ILE A 53 4.22 3.34 8.65
C ILE A 53 2.95 3.49 7.81
N GLY A 54 2.45 2.39 7.26
CA GLY A 54 1.25 2.37 6.41
C GLY A 54 0.05 2.96 7.13
N LEU A 55 -0.30 2.42 8.30
CA LEU A 55 -1.42 2.93 9.10
C LEU A 55 -1.27 4.40 9.49
N LEU A 56 -0.09 4.80 10.01
CA LEU A 56 0.12 6.15 10.53
C LEU A 56 0.18 7.20 9.43
N THR A 57 0.92 6.95 8.35
CA THR A 57 1.08 7.92 7.25
C THR A 57 -0.17 8.01 6.40
N TYR A 58 -0.87 6.89 6.20
CA TYR A 58 -2.12 6.87 5.47
C TYR A 58 -3.23 7.56 6.28
N CYS A 59 -3.25 7.41 7.61
CA CYS A 59 -4.11 8.20 8.50
C CYS A 59 -3.76 9.70 8.46
N LEU A 60 -2.48 10.04 8.52
CA LEU A 60 -2.04 11.43 8.58
C LEU A 60 -2.36 12.21 7.29
N MET A 61 -2.26 11.59 6.13
CA MET A 61 -2.57 12.27 4.87
C MET A 61 -2.94 11.36 3.70
N GLY A 62 -2.45 10.11 3.67
CA GLY A 62 -2.57 9.27 2.49
C GLY A 62 -4.02 8.97 2.09
N PHE A 63 -4.92 8.76 3.04
CA PHE A 63 -6.33 8.48 2.73
C PHE A 63 -7.02 9.68 2.07
N ASN A 64 -6.84 10.88 2.62
CA ASN A 64 -7.38 12.13 2.07
C ASN A 64 -6.69 12.58 0.76
N LEU A 65 -5.49 12.08 0.49
CA LEU A 65 -4.82 12.27 -0.80
C LEU A 65 -5.35 11.28 -1.85
N MET A 66 -5.73 10.08 -1.44
CA MET A 66 -6.26 9.04 -2.32
C MET A 66 -7.76 9.22 -2.61
N TYR A 67 -8.55 9.64 -1.62
CA TYR A 67 -9.99 9.85 -1.70
C TYR A 67 -10.36 11.31 -1.36
N PRO A 68 -9.86 12.31 -2.12
CA PRO A 68 -10.08 13.72 -1.83
C PRO A 68 -11.50 14.23 -2.16
N GLY A 69 -12.37 13.40 -2.76
CA GLY A 69 -13.67 13.85 -3.29
C GLY A 69 -13.55 14.73 -4.54
N ILE A 70 -12.55 14.45 -5.40
CA ILE A 70 -12.37 15.17 -6.67
C ILE A 70 -13.52 14.90 -7.64
N ASN A 71 -13.77 15.88 -8.53
CA ASN A 71 -14.67 15.68 -9.67
C ASN A 71 -14.13 14.58 -10.60
N GLU A 72 -15.04 13.94 -11.32
CA GLU A 72 -14.70 12.96 -12.36
C GLU A 72 -13.69 13.56 -13.36
N GLY A 73 -12.62 12.81 -13.65
CA GLY A 73 -11.56 13.29 -14.54
C GLY A 73 -10.43 14.07 -13.84
N GLY A 74 -10.53 14.31 -12.52
CA GLY A 74 -9.50 15.01 -11.77
C GLY A 74 -8.15 14.27 -11.76
N PHE A 75 -7.06 15.04 -11.85
CA PHE A 75 -5.70 14.48 -11.80
C PHE A 75 -5.09 14.52 -10.40
N PHE A 76 -5.41 15.55 -9.62
CA PHE A 76 -4.89 15.76 -8.28
C PHE A 76 -5.94 16.39 -7.37
N GLY A 77 -5.95 15.98 -6.11
CA GLY A 77 -6.74 16.56 -5.04
C GLY A 77 -6.15 16.17 -3.69
N PHE A 78 -6.45 16.95 -2.66
CA PHE A 78 -6.01 16.68 -1.29
C PHE A 78 -7.02 17.32 -0.33
N SER A 79 -7.70 16.50 0.46
CA SER A 79 -8.73 16.98 1.40
C SER A 79 -8.20 17.32 2.81
N GLY A 80 -6.87 17.40 2.97
CA GLY A 80 -6.23 17.84 4.21
C GLY A 80 -5.63 16.69 5.04
N PHE A 81 -5.07 17.06 6.19
CA PHE A 81 -4.38 16.14 7.08
C PHE A 81 -5.32 15.51 8.12
N GLY A 82 -5.02 14.28 8.50
CA GLY A 82 -5.77 13.47 9.45
C GLY A 82 -7.03 12.85 8.85
N LEU A 83 -7.79 12.19 9.70
CA LEU A 83 -9.09 11.63 9.34
C LEU A 83 -10.17 12.44 10.05
N SER A 84 -11.09 12.97 9.28
CA SER A 84 -12.30 13.61 9.76
C SER A 84 -13.48 12.98 9.06
N LEU A 85 -14.53 12.65 9.80
CA LEU A 85 -15.77 12.19 9.20
C LEU A 85 -16.27 13.25 8.22
N PRO A 86 -16.63 12.88 6.98
CA PRO A 86 -17.34 13.77 6.08
C PRO A 86 -18.57 14.36 6.77
N GLU A 87 -18.90 15.61 6.48
CA GLU A 87 -20.04 16.27 7.10
C GLU A 87 -21.39 15.63 6.68
N GLY A 88 -22.38 15.72 7.56
CA GLY A 88 -23.74 15.23 7.31
C GLY A 88 -23.83 13.71 7.19
N ASP A 89 -24.80 13.24 6.41
CA ASP A 89 -25.10 11.80 6.24
C ASP A 89 -23.93 11.03 5.60
N ALA A 90 -23.07 11.71 4.85
CA ALA A 90 -21.89 11.14 4.18
C ALA A 90 -20.80 10.67 5.16
N GLY A 91 -20.77 11.19 6.38
CA GLY A 91 -19.92 10.66 7.46
C GLY A 91 -20.57 9.55 8.28
N GLY A 92 -21.85 9.28 8.05
CA GLY A 92 -22.62 8.25 8.73
C GLY A 92 -22.86 7.04 7.84
N ILE A 93 -24.12 6.63 7.75
CA ILE A 93 -24.53 5.47 6.95
C ILE A 93 -24.44 5.74 5.45
N ALA A 94 -24.52 6.99 4.96
CA ALA A 94 -24.57 7.24 3.52
C ALA A 94 -23.22 7.18 2.81
N TYR A 95 -22.11 6.98 3.54
CA TYR A 95 -20.80 6.76 2.93
C TYR A 95 -20.81 5.57 1.97
N ALA A 96 -20.08 5.67 0.84
CA ALA A 96 -19.99 4.64 -0.19
C ALA A 96 -21.38 4.09 -0.63
N ASP A 97 -22.35 5.00 -0.85
CA ASP A 97 -23.74 4.67 -1.20
C ASP A 97 -24.46 3.76 -0.20
N GLY A 98 -24.07 3.85 1.07
CA GLY A 98 -24.54 2.93 2.09
C GLY A 98 -23.65 1.70 2.26
N GLY A 99 -22.72 1.39 1.36
CA GLY A 99 -22.04 0.10 1.33
C GLY A 99 -21.34 -0.29 2.64
N TYR A 100 -20.56 0.62 3.21
CA TYR A 100 -19.76 0.41 4.42
C TYR A 100 -19.40 1.77 5.06
N THR A 101 -18.81 1.75 6.26
CA THR A 101 -18.40 2.99 6.94
C THR A 101 -17.10 3.57 6.37
N TYR A 102 -16.92 4.89 6.54
CA TYR A 102 -15.66 5.59 6.27
C TYR A 102 -14.45 4.93 6.95
N TRP A 103 -14.61 4.49 8.20
CA TRP A 103 -13.54 3.86 8.97
C TRP A 103 -13.18 2.46 8.46
N THR A 104 -14.17 1.71 8.00
CA THR A 104 -13.97 0.40 7.36
C THR A 104 -13.17 0.54 6.07
N ASP A 105 -13.49 1.54 5.24
CA ASP A 105 -12.71 1.80 4.02
C ASP A 105 -11.29 2.25 4.35
N PHE A 106 -11.14 3.20 5.27
CA PHE A 106 -9.82 3.67 5.71
C PHE A 106 -8.90 2.50 6.10
N ILE A 107 -9.35 1.62 7.00
CA ILE A 107 -8.49 0.55 7.51
C ILE A 107 -8.23 -0.51 6.43
N PHE A 108 -9.22 -0.80 5.58
CA PHE A 108 -9.06 -1.71 4.45
C PHE A 108 -8.00 -1.17 3.48
N GLN A 109 -8.13 0.08 3.04
CA GLN A 109 -7.21 0.72 2.09
C GLN A 109 -5.81 0.94 2.67
N ALA A 110 -5.70 1.22 3.98
CA ALA A 110 -4.41 1.34 4.65
C ALA A 110 -3.58 0.04 4.54
N MET A 111 -4.23 -1.13 4.56
CA MET A 111 -3.55 -2.42 4.37
C MET A 111 -3.06 -2.62 2.93
N PHE A 112 -3.80 -2.14 1.92
CA PHE A 112 -3.32 -2.15 0.53
C PHE A 112 -2.13 -1.20 0.33
N ALA A 113 -2.18 -0.02 0.93
CA ALA A 113 -1.07 0.94 0.88
C ALA A 113 0.21 0.37 1.51
N ALA A 114 0.09 -0.27 2.68
CA ALA A 114 1.20 -0.99 3.32
C ALA A 114 1.71 -2.14 2.45
N THR A 115 0.81 -2.89 1.79
CA THR A 115 1.15 -3.98 0.87
C THR A 115 1.98 -3.47 -0.33
N ALA A 116 1.64 -2.33 -0.91
CA ALA A 116 2.42 -1.77 -2.02
C ALA A 116 3.86 -1.45 -1.60
N ALA A 117 4.07 -0.93 -0.39
CA ALA A 117 5.41 -0.67 0.15
C ALA A 117 6.19 -1.95 0.47
N THR A 118 5.51 -3.01 0.92
CA THR A 118 6.16 -4.29 1.24
C THR A 118 6.71 -5.00 0.00
N ILE A 119 6.08 -4.84 -1.17
CA ILE A 119 6.65 -5.32 -2.45
C ILE A 119 8.05 -4.75 -2.68
N VAL A 120 8.26 -3.48 -2.35
CA VAL A 120 9.58 -2.83 -2.48
C VAL A 120 10.59 -3.42 -1.50
N SER A 121 10.17 -3.75 -0.27
CA SER A 121 11.05 -4.33 0.78
C SER A 121 11.83 -5.54 0.28
N GLY A 122 11.14 -6.54 -0.27
CA GLY A 122 11.76 -7.76 -0.77
C GLY A 122 12.69 -7.47 -1.94
N ALA A 123 12.30 -6.57 -2.83
CA ALA A 123 13.09 -6.20 -4.00
C ALA A 123 14.44 -5.57 -3.63
N VAL A 124 14.49 -4.76 -2.57
CA VAL A 124 15.71 -4.05 -2.10
C VAL A 124 16.46 -4.77 -0.98
N ALA A 125 16.04 -5.98 -0.63
CA ALA A 125 16.61 -6.78 0.45
C ALA A 125 18.15 -6.93 0.38
N GLU A 126 18.76 -7.09 1.56
CA GLU A 126 20.19 -7.34 1.80
C GLU A 126 21.17 -6.20 1.47
N ARG A 127 20.74 -5.12 0.79
CA ARG A 127 21.65 -4.06 0.33
C ARG A 127 21.17 -2.63 0.55
N ILE A 128 19.88 -2.42 0.84
CA ILE A 128 19.41 -1.12 1.30
C ILE A 128 19.74 -0.93 2.78
N LYS A 129 20.08 0.30 3.17
CA LYS A 129 20.16 0.68 4.59
C LYS A 129 18.74 0.78 5.17
N LEU A 130 18.55 0.29 6.40
CA LEU A 130 17.24 0.27 7.05
C LEU A 130 16.60 1.66 7.11
N GLY A 131 17.32 2.68 7.58
CA GLY A 131 16.78 4.05 7.66
C GLY A 131 16.36 4.62 6.30
N SER A 132 17.15 4.37 5.25
CA SER A 132 16.80 4.78 3.88
C SER A 132 15.53 4.09 3.39
N PHE A 133 15.34 2.81 3.70
CA PHE A 133 14.13 2.08 3.38
C PHE A 133 12.91 2.64 4.12
N LEU A 134 13.02 2.93 5.41
CA LEU A 134 11.90 3.46 6.20
C LEU A 134 11.47 4.85 5.69
N ILE A 135 12.43 5.72 5.34
CA ILE A 135 12.12 7.03 4.73
C ILE A 135 11.41 6.83 3.38
N PHE A 136 11.91 5.92 2.54
CA PHE A 136 11.27 5.58 1.28
C PHE A 136 9.83 5.10 1.50
N ALA A 137 9.61 4.14 2.40
CA ALA A 137 8.28 3.58 2.66
C ALA A 137 7.31 4.66 3.14
N THR A 138 7.75 5.54 4.04
CA THR A 138 6.96 6.69 4.51
C THR A 138 6.54 7.60 3.37
N LEU A 139 7.47 8.05 2.52
CA LEU A 139 7.15 8.93 1.39
C LEU A 139 6.30 8.23 0.33
N PHE A 140 6.56 6.96 0.09
CA PHE A 140 5.83 6.16 -0.88
C PHE A 140 4.37 5.99 -0.46
N VAL A 141 4.11 5.62 0.80
CA VAL A 141 2.74 5.42 1.31
C VAL A 141 2.03 6.75 1.58
N ALA A 142 2.73 7.79 2.01
CA ALA A 142 2.12 9.08 2.28
C ALA A 142 1.74 9.86 1.01
N ILE A 143 2.49 9.67 -0.09
CA ILE A 143 2.41 10.55 -1.27
C ILE A 143 2.24 9.75 -2.56
N SER A 144 3.24 8.96 -2.94
CA SER A 144 3.29 8.36 -4.29
C SER A 144 2.16 7.36 -4.55
N TYR A 145 1.92 6.45 -3.61
CA TYR A 145 0.87 5.44 -3.71
C TYR A 145 -0.53 6.09 -3.72
N PRO A 146 -0.89 6.96 -2.75
CA PRO A 146 -2.18 7.64 -2.75
C PRO A 146 -2.49 8.42 -4.03
N ILE A 147 -1.51 9.13 -4.61
CA ILE A 147 -1.71 9.87 -5.87
C ILE A 147 -2.09 8.94 -7.00
N THR A 148 -1.42 7.79 -7.10
CA THR A 148 -1.73 6.80 -8.15
C THR A 148 -3.08 6.14 -7.88
N GLY A 149 -3.37 5.83 -6.62
CA GLY A 149 -4.66 5.30 -6.18
C GLY A 149 -5.83 6.23 -6.50
N MET A 150 -5.66 7.54 -6.31
CA MET A 150 -6.66 8.56 -6.61
C MET A 150 -7.08 8.54 -8.08
N TRP A 151 -6.14 8.32 -9.00
CA TRP A 151 -6.43 8.33 -10.43
C TRP A 151 -7.51 7.31 -10.81
N LYS A 152 -7.61 6.18 -10.08
CA LYS A 152 -8.62 5.15 -10.35
C LYS A 152 -9.61 4.93 -9.19
N TRP A 153 -9.18 4.57 -7.99
CA TRP A 153 -10.10 4.30 -6.88
C TRP A 153 -10.66 5.58 -6.24
N GLY A 154 -9.96 6.72 -6.35
CA GLY A 154 -10.43 8.02 -5.88
C GLY A 154 -11.31 8.80 -6.86
N GLY A 155 -11.73 8.21 -7.98
CA GLY A 155 -12.59 8.86 -8.98
C GLY A 155 -11.87 9.75 -10.01
N GLY A 156 -10.54 9.69 -10.07
CA GLY A 156 -9.74 10.52 -10.98
C GLY A 156 -9.80 10.15 -12.46
N TRP A 157 -8.83 10.68 -13.22
CA TRP A 157 -8.81 10.61 -14.68
C TRP A 157 -8.74 9.19 -15.28
N LEU A 158 -8.07 8.23 -14.63
CA LEU A 158 -8.08 6.83 -15.11
C LEU A 158 -9.48 6.23 -14.97
N ASN A 159 -10.18 6.55 -13.88
CA ASN A 159 -11.57 6.12 -13.71
C ASN A 159 -12.46 6.65 -14.84
N ALA A 160 -12.37 7.95 -15.13
CA ALA A 160 -13.14 8.61 -16.20
C ALA A 160 -12.80 8.06 -17.60
N ALA A 161 -11.56 7.61 -17.81
CA ALA A 161 -11.13 6.97 -19.05
C ALA A 161 -11.59 5.50 -19.19
N GLY A 162 -12.34 4.96 -18.22
CA GLY A 162 -12.83 3.58 -18.26
C GLY A 162 -11.77 2.54 -17.87
N PHE A 163 -10.66 2.93 -17.23
CA PHE A 163 -9.65 2.00 -16.74
C PHE A 163 -10.25 1.06 -15.69
N TYR A 164 -9.93 -0.23 -15.77
CA TYR A 164 -10.44 -1.24 -14.86
C TYR A 164 -9.31 -1.87 -14.04
N ASP A 165 -9.39 -1.69 -12.72
CA ASP A 165 -8.54 -2.37 -11.75
C ASP A 165 -9.36 -2.63 -10.49
N PHE A 166 -9.78 -3.88 -10.31
CA PHE A 166 -10.70 -4.28 -9.25
C PHE A 166 -10.04 -4.34 -7.87
N ALA A 167 -8.89 -5.01 -7.78
CA ALA A 167 -8.22 -5.33 -6.51
C ALA A 167 -6.75 -4.90 -6.46
N GLY A 168 -6.30 -4.07 -7.40
CA GLY A 168 -4.98 -3.43 -7.34
C GLY A 168 -3.90 -4.19 -8.08
N SER A 169 -4.23 -4.89 -9.17
CA SER A 169 -3.20 -5.47 -10.05
C SER A 169 -2.26 -4.39 -10.59
N THR A 170 -2.80 -3.20 -10.87
CA THR A 170 -2.00 -2.03 -11.21
C THR A 170 -1.70 -1.22 -9.96
N LEU A 171 -2.73 -0.76 -9.25
CA LEU A 171 -2.58 0.24 -8.18
C LEU A 171 -1.74 -0.23 -6.99
N VAL A 172 -1.64 -1.54 -6.76
CA VAL A 172 -0.85 -2.11 -5.65
C VAL A 172 0.35 -2.85 -6.21
N HIS A 173 0.13 -3.87 -7.06
CA HIS A 173 1.21 -4.72 -7.53
C HIS A 173 2.13 -4.02 -8.53
N ALA A 174 1.59 -3.41 -9.59
CA ALA A 174 2.43 -2.70 -10.55
C ALA A 174 3.06 -1.44 -9.94
N VAL A 175 2.32 -0.65 -9.16
CA VAL A 175 2.86 0.53 -8.46
C VAL A 175 3.99 0.14 -7.50
N GLY A 176 3.79 -0.89 -6.68
CA GLY A 176 4.85 -1.47 -5.85
C GLY A 176 6.02 -2.00 -6.67
N GLY A 177 5.75 -2.66 -7.79
CA GLY A 177 6.77 -3.17 -8.72
C GLY A 177 7.59 -2.07 -9.41
N TRP A 178 6.98 -0.97 -9.82
CA TRP A 178 7.68 0.18 -10.39
C TRP A 178 8.47 0.94 -9.33
N GLY A 179 7.93 1.08 -8.11
CA GLY A 179 8.69 1.59 -6.97
C GLY A 179 9.91 0.72 -6.66
N ALA A 180 9.76 -0.60 -6.72
CA ALA A 180 10.85 -1.56 -6.57
C ALA A 180 11.89 -1.41 -7.68
N LEU A 181 11.46 -1.31 -8.94
CA LEU A 181 12.36 -1.13 -10.08
C LEU A 181 13.17 0.17 -9.95
N ALA A 182 12.52 1.29 -9.63
CA ALA A 182 13.19 2.56 -9.41
C ALA A 182 14.25 2.46 -8.31
N ALA A 183 13.92 1.82 -7.18
CA ALA A 183 14.87 1.60 -6.10
C ALA A 183 16.03 0.67 -6.51
N ILE A 184 15.76 -0.37 -7.30
CA ILE A 184 16.79 -1.30 -7.80
C ILE A 184 17.75 -0.62 -8.78
N ILE A 185 17.25 0.25 -9.66
CA ILE A 185 18.10 0.99 -10.61
C ILE A 185 19.13 1.84 -9.86
N LEU A 186 18.72 2.47 -8.75
CA LEU A 186 19.61 3.28 -7.92
C LEU A 186 20.56 2.45 -7.04
N LEU A 187 20.08 1.34 -6.46
CA LEU A 187 20.88 0.49 -5.57
C LEU A 187 21.84 -0.44 -6.32
N GLY A 188 21.45 -0.87 -7.51
CA GLY A 188 22.14 -1.90 -8.28
C GLY A 188 21.99 -3.31 -7.72
N ALA A 189 22.77 -4.21 -8.31
CA ALA A 189 22.80 -5.63 -7.99
C ALA A 189 23.42 -5.91 -6.60
N ARG A 190 23.01 -7.02 -5.98
CA ARG A 190 23.68 -7.54 -4.77
C ARG A 190 25.16 -7.77 -5.05
N ARG A 191 26.02 -7.33 -4.12
CA ARG A 191 27.47 -7.53 -4.23
C ARG A 191 27.79 -9.01 -4.39
N GLY A 192 28.60 -9.33 -5.41
CA GLY A 192 29.00 -10.71 -5.71
C GLY A 192 27.98 -11.54 -6.50
N LYS A 193 26.82 -10.96 -6.92
CA LYS A 193 25.84 -11.64 -7.79
C LYS A 193 26.35 -11.83 -9.23
N TYR A 194 27.00 -10.79 -9.77
CA TYR A 194 27.61 -10.79 -11.10
C TYR A 194 29.12 -10.67 -10.93
N THR A 195 29.87 -11.66 -11.43
CA THR A 195 31.33 -11.69 -11.38
C THR A 195 31.90 -11.88 -12.79
N SER A 196 33.21 -11.72 -12.95
CA SER A 196 33.89 -12.01 -14.22
C SER A 196 33.75 -13.47 -14.66
N SER A 197 33.48 -14.38 -13.73
CA SER A 197 33.26 -15.81 -13.98
C SER A 197 31.78 -16.15 -14.29
N GLY A 198 30.89 -15.15 -14.33
CA GLY A 198 29.47 -15.32 -14.62
C GLY A 198 28.53 -14.99 -13.44
N ILE A 199 27.33 -15.57 -13.47
CA ILE A 199 26.29 -15.32 -12.47
C ILE A 199 26.48 -16.27 -11.28
N LYS A 200 26.61 -15.70 -10.07
CA LYS A 200 26.67 -16.48 -8.83
C LYS A 200 25.35 -16.39 -8.05
N PRO A 201 24.60 -17.49 -7.89
CA PRO A 201 23.41 -17.51 -7.04
C PRO A 201 23.73 -17.10 -5.58
N ILE A 202 22.79 -16.39 -4.95
CA ILE A 202 22.86 -16.02 -3.53
C ILE A 202 21.62 -16.62 -2.87
N PRO A 203 21.67 -17.88 -2.41
CA PRO A 203 20.55 -18.52 -1.72
C PRO A 203 20.33 -17.89 -0.33
N GLY A 204 19.12 -18.06 0.19
CA GLY A 204 18.77 -17.68 1.56
C GLY A 204 19.42 -18.57 2.61
#